data_AF-A0A8T3MFQ8-F1
#
_entry.id   AF-A0A8T3MFQ8-F1
#
_cell.length_a   1.000
_cell.length_b   1.000
_cell.length_c   1.000
_cell.angle_alpha   90.00
_cell.angle_beta   90.00
_cell.angle_gamma   90.00
#
_symmetry.space_group_name_H-M   'P 1'
#
loop_
_entity.id
_entity.type
_entity.pdbx_description
1 polymer ?
#
loop_
_entity_poly.entity_id
_entity_poly.type
_entity_poly.pdbx_seq_one_letter_code
_entity_poly.pdbx_strand_id
1 'polypeptide(L)' 'MTRDRSTADNRVVHASLTDDGRARVRAAARTHLRGIRDHFTGLLTDEQLRDVAGALEVITRPARAALGQYRSLGR' A
#
# COMPACT_ATOMS: atom_id res chain seq x y z
N MET A 1 -10.87 -0.57 12.22
CA MET A 1 -9.86 0.51 12.22
C MET A 1 -10.23 1.50 13.30
N THR A 2 -9.25 1.99 14.03
CA THR A 2 -9.38 3.11 14.96
C THR A 2 -8.67 4.35 14.39
N ARG A 3 -9.04 5.51 14.93
CA ARG A 3 -8.39 6.79 14.66
C ARG A 3 -8.00 7.42 15.99
N ASP A 4 -6.79 7.93 16.08
CA ASP A 4 -6.28 8.59 17.28
C ASP A 4 -5.55 9.88 16.92
N ARG A 5 -5.76 10.96 17.69
CA ARG A 5 -5.06 12.23 17.43
C ARG A 5 -3.63 12.11 17.94
N SER A 6 -2.67 12.60 17.16
CA SER A 6 -1.29 12.65 17.64
C SER A 6 -1.17 13.59 18.85
N THR A 7 -0.45 13.14 19.88
CA THR A 7 -0.10 13.98 21.04
C THR A 7 1.06 14.93 20.75
N ALA A 8 1.79 14.71 19.65
CA ALA A 8 2.93 15.53 19.23
C ALA A 8 2.54 16.63 18.22
N ASP A 9 1.48 16.41 17.42
CA ASP A 9 0.99 17.37 16.43
C ASP A 9 -0.54 17.29 16.32
N ASN A 10 -1.23 18.36 16.70
CA ASN A 10 -2.69 18.41 16.74
C ASN A 10 -3.36 18.41 15.34
N ARG A 11 -2.58 18.57 14.27
CA ARG A 11 -3.03 18.47 12.87
C ARG A 11 -3.06 17.03 12.37
N VAL A 12 -2.43 16.09 13.09
CA VAL A 12 -2.27 14.69 12.66
C VAL A 12 -3.30 13.77 13.31
N VAL A 13 -3.86 12.89 12.51
CA VAL A 13 -4.70 11.76 12.96
C VAL A 13 -4.11 10.47 12.45
N HIS A 14 -3.76 9.56 13.36
CA HIS A 14 -3.26 8.23 13.02
C HIS A 14 -4.42 7.28 12.74
N ALA A 15 -4.21 6.42 11.74
CA ALA A 15 -5.12 5.35 11.36
C ALA A 15 -4.49 4.01 11.73
N SER A 16 -5.15 3.22 12.57
CA SER A 16 -4.65 1.91 12.98
C SER A 16 -5.66 0.82 12.68
N LEU A 17 -5.21 -0.31 12.13
CA LEU A 17 -6.06 -1.49 12.07
C LEU A 17 -6.37 -1.97 13.49
N THR A 18 -7.63 -2.35 13.71
CA THR A 18 -8.04 -3.12 14.89
C THR A 18 -7.61 -4.57 14.73
N ASP A 19 -7.66 -5.36 15.80
CA ASP A 19 -7.38 -6.80 15.70
C ASP A 19 -8.35 -7.53 14.78
N ASP A 20 -9.65 -7.21 14.86
CA ASP A 20 -10.65 -7.72 13.92
C ASP A 20 -10.36 -7.29 12.49
N GLY A 21 -9.89 -6.05 12.31
CA GLY A 21 -9.48 -5.54 10.99
C GLY A 21 -8.30 -6.34 10.44
N ARG A 22 -7.29 -6.61 11.26
CA ARG A 22 -6.15 -7.48 10.90
C ARG A 22 -6.59 -8.89 10.57
N ALA A 23 -7.51 -9.46 11.35
CA ALA A 23 -8.05 -10.79 11.12
C ALA A 23 -8.78 -10.88 9.77
N ARG A 24 -9.60 -9.87 9.43
CA ARG A 24 -10.27 -9.78 8.13
C ARG A 24 -9.29 -9.69 6.96
N VAL A 25 -8.24 -8.87 7.07
CA VAL A 25 -7.19 -8.78 6.04
C VAL A 25 -6.52 -10.14 5.83
N ARG A 26 -6.15 -10.84 6.91
CA ARG A 26 -5.54 -12.17 6.82
C ARG A 26 -6.48 -13.21 6.19
N ALA A 27 -7.76 -13.19 6.56
CA ALA A 27 -8.76 -14.09 5.98
C ALA A 27 -8.92 -13.84 4.47
N ALA A 28 -8.97 -12.58 4.05
CA ALA A 28 -9.10 -12.19 2.64
C ALA A 28 -7.82 -12.46 1.82
N ALA A 29 -6.64 -12.45 2.46
CA ALA A 29 -5.35 -12.54 1.77
C ALA A 29 -5.24 -13.76 0.85
N ARG A 30 -5.73 -14.93 1.29
CA ARG A 30 -5.67 -16.16 0.49
C ARG A 30 -6.42 -16.00 -0.84
N THR A 31 -7.68 -15.58 -0.79
CA THR A 31 -8.50 -15.40 -2.00
C THR A 31 -7.98 -14.27 -2.87
N HIS A 32 -7.52 -13.18 -2.26
CA HIS A 32 -6.98 -12.04 -2.99
C HIS A 32 -5.70 -12.38 -3.75
N LEU A 33 -4.73 -13.03 -3.10
CA LEU A 33 -3.48 -13.45 -3.74
C LEU A 33 -3.72 -14.50 -4.82
N ARG A 34 -4.66 -15.43 -4.58
CA ARG A 34 -5.09 -16.36 -5.64
C ARG A 34 -5.66 -15.60 -6.84
N GLY A 35 -6.56 -14.64 -6.63
CA GLY A 35 -7.12 -13.84 -7.71
C GLY A 35 -6.06 -13.06 -8.49
N ILE A 36 -5.08 -12.45 -7.81
CA ILE A 36 -3.94 -11.79 -8.46
C ILE A 36 -3.16 -12.78 -9.31
N ARG A 37 -2.89 -13.99 -8.80
CA ARG A 37 -2.18 -15.02 -9.54
C ARG A 37 -2.97 -15.48 -10.76
N ASP A 38 -4.22 -15.87 -10.56
CA ASP A 38 -5.07 -16.49 -11.58
C ASP A 38 -5.41 -15.50 -12.71
N HIS A 39 -5.45 -14.20 -12.44
CA HIS A 39 -5.91 -13.19 -13.39
C HIS A 39 -4.87 -12.17 -13.83
N PHE A 40 -3.67 -12.17 -13.24
CA PHE A 40 -2.63 -11.21 -13.59
C PHE A 40 -1.24 -11.83 -13.61
N THR A 41 -0.67 -12.13 -12.44
CA THR A 41 0.75 -12.50 -12.38
C THR A 41 1.04 -13.87 -12.98
N GLY A 42 0.08 -14.79 -12.96
CA GLY A 42 0.22 -16.11 -13.59
C GLY A 42 0.02 -16.12 -15.11
N LEU A 43 -0.38 -15.00 -15.72
CA LEU A 43 -0.56 -14.84 -17.17
C LEU A 43 0.67 -14.23 -17.85
N LEU A 44 1.68 -13.84 -17.07
CA LEU A 44 2.87 -13.14 -17.53
C LEU A 44 4.11 -13.98 -17.26
N THR A 45 5.09 -13.88 -18.15
CA THR A 45 6.42 -14.43 -17.89
C THR A 45 7.14 -13.60 -16.83
N ASP A 46 8.18 -14.16 -16.20
CA ASP A 46 9.02 -13.43 -15.25
C ASP A 46 9.65 -12.17 -15.85
N GLU A 47 9.96 -12.19 -17.15
CA GLU A 47 10.46 -11.02 -17.89
C GLU A 47 9.40 -9.93 -18.01
N GLN A 48 8.19 -10.29 -18.45
CA GLN A 48 7.08 -9.34 -18.55
C GLN A 48 6.69 -8.75 -17.18
N LEU A 49 6.77 -9.54 -16.11
CA LEU A 49 6.56 -9.04 -14.75
C LEU A 49 7.61 -8.01 -14.34
N ARG A 50 8.88 -8.23 -14.70
CA ARG A 50 9.96 -7.24 -14.47
C ARG A 50 9.70 -5.95 -15.25
N ASP A 51 9.26 -6.06 -16.49
CA ASP A 51 8.96 -4.89 -17.33
C ASP A 51 7.80 -4.06 -16.77
N VAL A 52 6.71 -4.72 -16.37
CA VAL A 52 5.56 -4.07 -15.71
C VAL A 52 5.99 -3.36 -14.44
N ALA A 53 6.79 -4.03 -13.60
CA ALA A 53 7.30 -3.45 -12.37
C ALA A 53 8.16 -2.19 -12.64
N GLY A 54 9.05 -2.26 -13.63
CA GLY A 54 9.88 -1.12 -14.05
C GLY A 54 9.05 0.06 -14.56
N ALA A 55 8.06 -0.20 -15.41
CA ALA A 55 7.17 0.84 -15.93
C ALA A 55 6.37 1.51 -14.81
N LEU A 56 5.81 0.74 -13.87
CA LEU A 56 5.10 1.28 -12.72
C LEU A 56 6.01 2.07 -11.78
N GLU A 57 7.27 1.68 -11.63
CA GLU A 57 8.23 2.45 -10.83
C GLU A 57 8.45 3.85 -11.41
N VAL A 58 8.64 3.95 -12.72
CA VAL A 58 8.78 5.25 -13.41
C VAL A 58 7.57 6.14 -13.19
N ILE A 59 6.36 5.58 -13.31
CA ILE A 59 5.10 6.31 -13.13
C ILE A 59 4.90 6.76 -11.67
N THR A 60 5.23 5.89 -10.70
CA THR A 60 4.93 6.14 -9.29
C THR A 60 6.01 6.95 -8.55
N ARG A 61 7.25 6.98 -9.06
CA ARG A 61 8.36 7.72 -8.43
C ARG A 61 8.04 9.20 -8.19
N PRO A 62 7.48 9.98 -9.14
CA PRO A 62 7.07 11.36 -8.89
C PRO A 62 6.02 11.48 -7.78
N ALA A 63 5.01 10.61 -7.76
CA ALA A 63 3.97 10.62 -6.74
C ALA A 63 4.52 10.31 -5.34
N ARG A 64 5.49 9.39 -5.25
CA ARG A 64 6.19 9.07 -3.99
C ARG A 64 7.03 10.25 -3.49
N ALA A 65 7.71 10.96 -4.39
CA ALA A 65 8.49 12.14 -4.04
C ALA A 65 7.58 13.25 -3.47
N ALA A 66 6.42 13.49 -4.08
CA ALA A 66 5.42 14.43 -3.58
C ALA A 66 4.91 14.03 -2.18
N LEU A 67 4.54 12.75 -1.98
CA LEU A 67 4.09 12.25 -0.67
C LEU A 67 5.17 12.30 0.41
N GLY A 68 6.44 12.12 0.05
CA GLY A 68 7.58 12.27 0.96
C GLY A 68 7.78 13.71 1.43
N GLN A 69 7.59 14.70 0.54
CA GLN A 69 7.68 16.13 0.87
C GLN A 69 6.57 16.58 1.84
N TYR A 70 5.37 16.00 1.76
CA TYR A 70 4.29 16.25 2.73
C TYR A 70 4.63 15.74 4.14
N ARG A 71 5.40 14.65 4.26
CA ARG A 71 5.83 14.13 5.57
C ARG A 71 6.94 14.96 6.23
N SER A 72 7.74 15.70 5.46
CA SER A 72 8.84 16.52 6.03
C SER A 72 8.42 17.92 6.50
N LEU A 73 7.26 18.42 6.07
CA LEU A 73 6.73 19.75 6.41
C LEU A 73 5.87 19.78 7.69
N GLY A 74 5.58 18.62 8.30
CA GLY A 74 4.82 18.48 9.55
C GLY A 74 5.72 18.26 10.78
N ARG A 75 6.79 19.05 10.91
CA ARG A 75 7.62 19.10 12.13
C ARG A 75 7.37 20.38 12.90
#